data_AF-A0A9P6H3B4-F1
#
_entry.id   AF-A0A9P6H3B4-F1
#
_cell.length_a   1.000
_cell.length_b   1.000
_cell.length_c   1.000
_cell.angle_alpha   90.00
_cell.angle_beta   90.00
_cell.angle_gamma   90.00
#
_symmetry.space_group_name_H-M   'P 1'
#
loop_
_entity.id
_entity.type
_entity.pdbx_description
1 polymer ?
#
loop_
_entity_poly.entity_id
_entity_poly.type
_entity_poly.pdbx_seq_one_letter_code
_entity_poly.pdbx_strand_id
1 'polypeptide(L)'
;MSVPEGAAIPSSLITSLDAAYLFHLLAQDPQKVVAPGKSLLSVLSGINKSSPPESTIEKSVGKTMHQAFWDQALEALSSPSLPSQISRLKGLYKDLHEVLAPLFPSKHPALVAFSLPLPPTTSPLLSAITHLHDVLVALRQRCAPVRDATIDEILHQLDHRSPSASTGELAELLVNGIRSVFALSTDMRNDYSNAVLAKASERELVDMVAMMAEAQERKLVLQLWESEEAMQKRWSRWMEGFQPADPALQVQQKQLWILKLVESLGKPHAVTSQLFGLSRLHEVTNGSDHIDPDASAKRDPEPPNMLPPQFLLSGPTLIRLQNCVQALVIAASLRSLVPAPHTAPNSLPSHSRTADFESPANWTFTQRIWTLLESEIMENDFGPSETKIINLADEVVMTHISALPPGVTTLDRHLEQRLRSTVDRILRTDDPVFILFQKRLLAALSVALLNNPVVEEQLSPAMHSGRPKHQGGVSSPSPPLQCVQKEIPIVAKGFEDPVLSKQCSIAASTLMRTVEWVERVWGDTIS
;
A
#
# COMPACT_ATOMS: atom_id res chain seq x y z
N MET A 1 -10.56 10.15 0.21
CA MET A 1 -9.96 10.98 -0.86
C MET A 1 -11.10 11.69 -1.57
N SER A 2 -11.22 13.01 -1.45
CA SER A 2 -12.24 13.79 -2.17
C SER A 2 -11.72 14.11 -3.57
N VAL A 3 -12.37 13.54 -4.60
CA VAL A 3 -12.13 13.92 -5.99
C VAL A 3 -12.95 15.20 -6.25
N PRO A 4 -12.37 16.26 -6.83
CA PRO A 4 -13.12 17.47 -7.16
C PRO A 4 -14.30 17.14 -8.11
N GLU A 5 -15.50 17.61 -7.77
CA GLU A 5 -16.71 17.47 -8.58
C GLU A 5 -16.48 18.10 -9.96
N GLY A 6 -16.33 17.28 -10.99
CA GLY A 6 -16.20 17.72 -12.39
C GLY A 6 -15.07 17.06 -13.19
N ALA A 7 -14.08 16.44 -12.54
CA ALA A 7 -13.00 15.73 -13.23
C ALA A 7 -13.26 14.22 -13.21
N ALA A 8 -13.70 13.66 -14.34
CA ALA A 8 -13.83 12.21 -14.49
C ALA A 8 -12.43 11.57 -14.57
N ILE A 9 -11.98 11.00 -13.45
CA ILE A 9 -10.74 10.22 -13.40
C ILE A 9 -10.90 9.00 -14.32
N PRO A 10 -9.91 8.67 -15.19
CA PRO A 10 -9.96 7.45 -15.99
C PRO A 10 -10.20 6.22 -15.12
N SER A 11 -11.17 5.38 -15.48
CA SER A 11 -11.52 4.16 -14.72
C SER A 11 -10.34 3.20 -14.56
N SER A 12 -9.45 3.14 -15.55
CA SER A 12 -8.21 2.36 -15.50
C SER A 12 -7.25 2.84 -14.40
N LEU A 13 -7.18 4.15 -14.17
CA LEU A 13 -6.37 4.73 -13.12
C LEU A 13 -6.98 4.49 -11.73
N ILE A 14 -8.30 4.64 -11.59
CA ILE A 14 -9.00 4.29 -10.34
C ILE A 14 -8.70 2.83 -9.98
N THR A 15 -8.86 1.92 -10.94
CA THR A 15 -8.58 0.49 -10.73
C THR A 15 -7.12 0.24 -10.34
N SER A 16 -6.18 0.97 -10.96
CA SER A 16 -4.75 0.87 -10.63
C SER A 16 -4.43 1.41 -9.24
N LEU A 17 -5.09 2.49 -8.83
CA LEU A 17 -4.96 3.10 -7.51
C LEU A 17 -5.58 2.23 -6.42
N ASP A 18 -6.76 1.67 -6.65
CA ASP A 18 -7.41 0.72 -5.74
C ASP A 18 -6.57 -0.54 -5.56
N ALA A 19 -6.01 -1.08 -6.65
CA ALA A 19 -5.11 -2.24 -6.59
C ALA A 19 -3.84 -1.92 -5.81
N ALA A 20 -3.19 -0.79 -6.08
CA ALA A 20 -1.99 -0.36 -5.36
C ALA A 20 -2.27 -0.14 -3.86
N TYR A 21 -3.39 0.51 -3.54
CA TYR A 21 -3.81 0.74 -2.16
C TYR A 21 -4.15 -0.56 -1.43
N LEU A 22 -4.80 -1.52 -2.10
CA LEU A 22 -5.04 -2.86 -1.55
C LEU A 22 -3.72 -3.57 -1.20
N PHE A 23 -2.74 -3.55 -2.12
CA PHE A 23 -1.42 -4.12 -1.85
C PHE A 23 -0.69 -3.40 -0.72
N HIS A 24 -0.77 -2.07 -0.67
CA HIS A 24 -0.24 -1.26 0.42
C HIS A 24 -0.85 -1.66 1.77
N LEU A 25 -2.19 -1.81 1.84
CA LEU A 25 -2.88 -2.25 3.05
C LEU A 25 -2.52 -3.68 3.45
N LEU A 26 -2.41 -4.61 2.50
CA LEU A 26 -1.99 -5.98 2.78
C LEU A 26 -0.55 -6.05 3.32
N ALA A 27 0.33 -5.18 2.84
CA ALA A 27 1.71 -5.08 3.32
C ALA A 27 1.80 -4.45 4.73
N GLN A 28 1.01 -3.40 4.99
CA GLN A 28 1.08 -2.62 6.23
C GLN A 28 0.26 -3.21 7.39
N ASP A 29 -0.92 -3.74 7.07
CA ASP A 29 -1.92 -4.18 8.04
C ASP A 29 -2.84 -5.25 7.44
N PRO A 30 -2.31 -6.48 7.21
CA PRO A 30 -3.06 -7.54 6.55
C PRO A 30 -4.33 -7.92 7.31
N GLN A 31 -4.38 -7.70 8.63
CA GLN A 31 -5.53 -8.03 9.47
C GLN A 31 -6.76 -7.17 9.19
N LYS A 32 -6.59 -5.97 8.61
CA LYS A 32 -7.73 -5.13 8.19
C LYS A 32 -8.41 -5.60 6.91
N VAL A 33 -7.67 -6.30 6.06
CA VAL A 33 -8.14 -6.71 4.72
C VAL A 33 -8.53 -8.18 4.71
N VAL A 34 -7.72 -9.03 5.36
CA VAL A 34 -7.94 -10.46 5.43
C VAL A 34 -9.02 -10.75 6.48
N ALA A 35 -10.16 -11.28 6.03
CA ALA A 35 -11.24 -11.66 6.95
C ALA A 35 -10.73 -12.68 7.99
N PRO A 36 -11.23 -12.63 9.25
CA PRO A 36 -10.82 -13.56 10.30
C PRO A 36 -10.95 -15.02 9.84
N GLY A 37 -9.86 -15.79 9.99
CA GLY A 37 -9.81 -17.20 9.60
C GLY A 37 -9.47 -17.48 8.13
N LYS A 38 -9.34 -16.45 7.28
CA LYS A 38 -8.74 -16.60 5.94
C LYS A 38 -7.23 -16.39 6.01
N SER A 39 -6.48 -17.07 5.14
CA SER A 39 -5.05 -16.84 4.94
C SER A 39 -4.81 -15.77 3.88
N LEU A 40 -3.65 -15.12 3.94
CA LEU A 40 -3.18 -14.18 2.91
C LEU A 40 -3.16 -14.85 1.52
N LEU A 41 -2.78 -16.14 1.47
CA LEU A 41 -2.81 -16.96 0.27
C LEU A 41 -4.19 -16.97 -0.40
N SER A 42 -5.27 -17.09 0.38
CA SER A 42 -6.64 -17.07 -0.15
C SER A 42 -6.99 -15.74 -0.79
N VAL A 43 -6.49 -14.63 -0.24
CA VAL A 43 -6.72 -13.28 -0.78
C VAL A 43 -5.92 -13.09 -2.07
N LEU A 44 -4.63 -13.44 -2.07
CA LEU A 44 -3.76 -13.34 -3.25
C LEU A 44 -4.24 -14.22 -4.42
N SER A 45 -4.73 -15.42 -4.12
CA SER A 45 -5.33 -16.31 -5.11
C SER A 45 -6.61 -15.73 -5.71
N GLY A 46 -7.33 -14.89 -4.96
CA GLY A 46 -8.50 -14.16 -5.42
C GLY A 46 -8.12 -12.99 -6.33
N ILE A 47 -7.12 -12.19 -5.91
CA ILE A 47 -6.63 -11.02 -6.65
C ILE A 47 -6.18 -11.41 -8.06
N ASN A 48 -5.44 -12.50 -8.21
CA ASN A 48 -4.98 -12.99 -9.51
C ASN A 48 -6.12 -13.48 -10.42
N LYS A 49 -7.26 -13.87 -9.86
CA LYS A 49 -8.45 -14.31 -10.61
C LYS A 49 -9.39 -13.16 -10.96
N SER A 50 -9.44 -12.15 -10.10
CA SER A 50 -10.18 -10.92 -10.33
C SER A 50 -9.33 -9.96 -11.16
N SER A 51 -9.02 -10.33 -12.40
CA SER A 51 -8.77 -9.27 -13.39
C SER A 51 -10.04 -8.42 -13.40
N PRO A 52 -9.96 -7.09 -13.27
CA PRO A 52 -11.13 -6.23 -13.37
C PRO A 52 -11.90 -6.61 -14.64
N PRO A 53 -13.23 -6.57 -14.64
CA PRO A 53 -13.99 -6.81 -15.86
C PRO A 53 -13.56 -5.74 -16.86
N GLU A 54 -12.57 -6.06 -17.71
CA GLU A 54 -12.17 -5.18 -18.80
C GLU A 54 -13.45 -4.81 -19.52
N SER A 55 -13.63 -3.51 -19.75
CA SER A 55 -14.85 -3.01 -20.36
C SER A 55 -15.08 -3.78 -21.67
N THR A 56 -16.34 -4.05 -22.01
CA THR A 56 -16.68 -4.81 -23.22
C THR A 56 -16.01 -4.23 -24.47
N ILE A 57 -15.75 -2.91 -24.45
CA ILE A 57 -15.05 -2.17 -25.49
C ILE A 57 -13.55 -2.49 -25.48
N GLU A 58 -12.85 -2.43 -24.34
CA GLU A 58 -11.42 -2.79 -24.26
C GLU A 58 -11.18 -4.24 -24.70
N LYS A 59 -12.05 -5.17 -24.30
CA LYS A 59 -11.98 -6.57 -24.77
C LYS A 59 -12.16 -6.67 -26.29
N SER A 60 -13.11 -5.91 -26.85
CA SER A 60 -13.33 -5.91 -28.29
C SER A 60 -12.18 -5.28 -29.05
N VAL A 61 -11.67 -4.13 -28.61
CA VAL A 61 -10.53 -3.43 -29.21
C VAL A 61 -9.27 -4.29 -29.10
N GLY A 62 -9.02 -4.88 -27.93
CA GLY A 62 -7.92 -5.81 -27.70
C GLY A 62 -8.02 -7.03 -28.60
N LYS A 63 -9.20 -7.63 -28.76
CA LYS A 63 -9.42 -8.76 -29.68
C LYS A 63 -9.14 -8.36 -31.14
N THR A 64 -9.63 -7.21 -31.59
CA THR A 64 -9.40 -6.72 -32.95
C THR A 64 -7.92 -6.39 -33.19
N MET A 65 -7.25 -5.74 -32.23
CA MET A 65 -5.82 -5.44 -32.30
C MET A 65 -4.98 -6.71 -32.30
N HIS A 66 -5.28 -7.68 -31.43
CA HIS A 66 -4.61 -8.97 -31.41
C HIS A 66 -4.79 -9.72 -32.73
N GLN A 67 -6.01 -9.72 -33.28
CA GLN A 67 -6.28 -10.32 -34.58
C GLN A 67 -5.48 -9.64 -35.69
N ALA A 68 -5.53 -8.30 -35.76
CA ALA A 68 -4.77 -7.54 -36.74
C ALA A 68 -3.25 -7.78 -36.63
N PHE A 69 -2.71 -7.90 -35.42
CA PHE A 69 -1.31 -8.24 -35.18
C PHE A 69 -0.93 -9.60 -35.76
N TRP A 70 -1.77 -10.63 -35.55
CA TRP A 70 -1.50 -11.97 -36.07
C TRP A 70 -1.71 -12.07 -37.58
N ASP A 71 -2.73 -11.39 -38.12
CA ASP A 71 -2.98 -11.32 -39.56
C ASP A 71 -1.81 -10.62 -40.27
N GLN A 72 -1.30 -9.51 -39.72
CA GLN A 72 -0.10 -8.85 -40.22
C GLN A 72 1.15 -9.73 -40.09
N ALA A 73 1.26 -10.52 -39.02
CA ALA A 73 2.35 -11.48 -38.87
C ALA A 73 2.30 -12.53 -39.99
N LEU A 74 1.13 -13.10 -40.23
CA LEU A 74 0.90 -14.13 -41.23
C LEU A 74 1.19 -13.60 -42.64
N GLU A 75 0.72 -12.39 -42.96
CA GLU A 75 0.98 -11.75 -44.26
C GLU A 75 2.47 -11.51 -44.49
N ALA A 76 3.17 -10.94 -43.50
CA ALA A 76 4.60 -10.66 -43.59
C ALA A 76 5.45 -11.95 -43.69
N LEU A 77 5.06 -13.01 -42.98
CA LEU A 77 5.75 -14.30 -43.03
C LEU A 77 5.44 -15.10 -44.30
N SER A 78 4.23 -14.95 -44.86
CA SER A 78 3.83 -15.59 -46.12
C SER A 78 4.43 -14.91 -47.35
N SER A 79 4.90 -13.67 -47.22
CA SER A 79 5.56 -12.93 -48.29
C SER A 79 6.77 -13.71 -48.83
N PRO A 80 6.98 -13.79 -50.16
CA PRO A 80 8.18 -14.42 -50.73
C PRO A 80 9.48 -13.63 -50.45
N SER A 81 9.37 -12.43 -49.86
CA SER A 81 10.49 -11.56 -49.54
C SER A 81 11.18 -11.95 -48.23
N LEU A 82 12.37 -12.54 -48.32
CA LEU A 82 13.22 -12.92 -47.19
C LEU A 82 13.44 -11.79 -46.16
N PRO A 83 13.76 -10.53 -46.54
CA PRO A 83 13.93 -9.45 -45.57
C PRO A 83 12.67 -9.16 -44.73
N SER A 84 11.48 -9.28 -45.34
CA SER A 84 10.20 -9.08 -44.64
C SER A 84 9.98 -10.18 -43.61
N GLN A 85 10.19 -11.45 -44.00
CA GLN A 85 10.09 -12.60 -43.11
C GLN A 85 11.06 -12.48 -41.93
N ILE A 86 12.33 -12.18 -42.19
CA ILE A 86 13.38 -12.08 -41.16
C ILE A 86 13.06 -10.94 -40.18
N SER A 87 12.61 -9.78 -40.68
CA SER A 87 12.23 -8.65 -39.83
C SER A 87 11.08 -9.02 -38.88
N ARG A 88 10.02 -9.67 -39.41
CA ARG A 88 8.89 -10.11 -38.59
C ARG A 88 9.26 -11.19 -37.58
N LEU A 89 10.09 -12.18 -37.99
CA LEU A 89 10.60 -13.22 -37.10
C LEU A 89 11.40 -12.66 -35.94
N LYS A 90 12.26 -11.65 -36.17
CA LYS A 90 13.00 -10.99 -35.09
C LYS A 90 12.08 -10.35 -34.06
N GLY A 91 11.00 -9.70 -34.51
CA GLY A 91 9.96 -9.17 -33.62
C GLY A 91 9.32 -10.27 -32.77
N LEU A 92 8.84 -11.33 -33.42
CA LEU A 92 8.21 -12.47 -32.72
C LEU A 92 9.16 -13.19 -31.75
N TYR A 93 10.45 -13.29 -32.07
CA TYR A 93 11.47 -13.87 -31.18
C TYR A 93 11.70 -13.01 -29.95
N LYS A 94 11.70 -11.69 -30.11
CA LYS A 94 11.77 -10.76 -28.99
C LYS A 94 10.54 -10.91 -28.10
N ASP A 95 9.35 -10.97 -28.69
CA ASP A 95 8.10 -11.13 -27.94
C ASP A 95 8.08 -12.49 -27.20
N LEU A 96 8.51 -13.58 -27.86
CA LEU A 96 8.68 -14.91 -27.24
C LEU A 96 9.69 -14.86 -26.09
N HIS A 97 10.83 -14.19 -26.28
CA HIS A 97 11.83 -14.05 -25.23
C HIS A 97 11.25 -13.33 -24.00
N GLU A 98 10.55 -12.21 -24.18
CA GLU A 98 9.92 -11.46 -23.09
C GLU A 98 8.87 -12.30 -22.34
N VAL A 99 8.05 -13.04 -23.08
CA VAL A 99 6.98 -13.88 -22.51
C VAL A 99 7.54 -15.11 -21.79
N LEU A 100 8.61 -15.71 -22.30
CA LEU A 100 9.21 -16.93 -21.75
C LEU A 100 10.29 -16.65 -20.68
N ALA A 101 10.83 -15.43 -20.62
CA ALA A 101 11.86 -15.06 -19.64
C ALA A 101 11.49 -15.37 -18.18
N PRO A 102 10.24 -15.18 -17.71
CA PRO A 102 9.85 -15.55 -16.34
C PRO A 102 9.82 -17.06 -16.10
N LEU A 103 9.67 -17.86 -17.16
CA LEU A 103 9.52 -19.32 -17.07
C LEU A 103 10.85 -20.05 -17.13
N PHE A 104 11.93 -19.43 -17.62
CA PHE A 104 13.24 -20.03 -17.78
C PHE A 104 14.34 -19.26 -17.02
N PRO A 105 15.44 -19.91 -16.61
CA PRO A 105 16.61 -19.20 -16.12
C PRO A 105 17.20 -18.30 -17.21
N SER A 106 17.76 -17.15 -16.85
CA SER A 106 18.29 -16.15 -17.80
C SER A 106 19.37 -16.68 -18.77
N LYS A 107 20.04 -17.79 -18.44
CA LYS A 107 21.06 -18.44 -19.28
C LYS A 107 20.55 -19.71 -19.98
N HIS A 108 19.25 -19.94 -20.02
CA HIS A 108 18.69 -21.13 -20.64
C HIS A 108 18.92 -21.13 -22.16
N PRO A 109 19.34 -22.26 -22.78
CA PRO A 109 19.64 -22.31 -24.22
C PRO A 109 18.49 -21.81 -25.11
N ALA A 110 17.24 -22.13 -24.74
CA ALA A 110 16.06 -21.67 -25.47
C ALA A 110 15.90 -20.14 -25.47
N LEU A 111 16.20 -19.45 -24.36
CA LEU A 111 16.17 -17.98 -24.33
C LEU A 111 17.34 -17.39 -25.10
N VAL A 112 18.53 -17.95 -24.93
CA VAL A 112 19.74 -17.51 -25.63
C VAL A 112 19.55 -17.60 -27.15
N ALA A 113 18.90 -18.65 -27.65
CA ALA A 113 18.60 -18.81 -29.08
C ALA A 113 17.73 -17.67 -29.64
N PHE A 114 16.83 -17.09 -28.84
CA PHE A 114 16.01 -15.95 -29.25
C PHE A 114 16.74 -14.61 -29.14
N SER A 115 17.73 -14.48 -28.25
CA SER A 115 18.55 -13.27 -28.12
C SER A 115 19.64 -13.16 -29.19
N LEU A 116 20.05 -14.27 -29.80
CA LEU A 116 21.07 -14.31 -30.84
C LEU A 116 20.52 -13.86 -32.20
N PRO A 117 21.35 -13.26 -33.07
CA PRO A 117 20.94 -12.97 -34.44
C PRO A 117 20.54 -14.27 -35.15
N LEU A 118 19.43 -14.23 -35.90
CA LEU A 118 18.96 -15.36 -36.70
C LEU A 118 20.12 -15.88 -37.58
N PRO A 119 20.37 -17.21 -37.58
CA PRO A 119 21.44 -17.78 -38.38
C PRO A 119 21.20 -17.49 -39.86
N PRO A 120 22.26 -17.25 -40.66
CA PRO A 120 22.11 -17.09 -42.10
C PRO A 120 21.58 -18.41 -42.68
N THR A 121 20.30 -18.42 -43.07
CA THR A 121 19.59 -19.60 -43.56
C THR A 121 18.84 -19.26 -44.85
N THR A 122 18.78 -20.23 -45.77
CA THR A 122 17.97 -20.13 -46.99
C THR A 122 16.49 -20.39 -46.73
N SER A 123 16.13 -20.93 -45.56
CA SER A 123 14.75 -21.15 -45.14
C SER A 123 14.54 -20.70 -43.68
N PRO A 124 14.22 -19.41 -43.46
CA PRO A 124 14.06 -18.85 -42.12
C PRO A 124 12.87 -19.45 -41.37
N LEU A 125 11.76 -19.77 -42.08
CA LEU A 125 10.56 -20.36 -41.47
C LEU A 125 10.82 -21.76 -40.93
N LEU A 126 11.52 -22.63 -41.68
CA LEU A 126 11.87 -23.97 -41.20
C LEU A 126 12.80 -23.91 -39.99
N SER A 127 13.77 -23.00 -40.00
CA SER A 127 14.67 -22.79 -38.87
C SER A 127 13.91 -22.33 -37.63
N ALA A 128 12.90 -21.45 -37.81
CA ALA A 128 12.05 -20.99 -36.74
C ALA A 128 11.12 -22.06 -36.17
N ILE A 129 10.58 -22.95 -37.03
CA ILE A 129 9.81 -24.11 -36.59
C ILE A 129 10.68 -25.04 -35.74
N THR A 130 11.94 -25.28 -36.13
CA THR A 130 12.87 -26.08 -35.32
C THR A 130 13.15 -25.43 -33.95
N HIS A 131 13.41 -24.11 -33.91
CA HIS A 131 13.60 -23.40 -32.65
C HIS A 131 12.35 -23.48 -31.76
N LEU A 132 11.16 -23.36 -32.35
CA LEU A 132 9.89 -23.46 -31.63
C LEU A 132 9.69 -24.87 -31.05
N HIS A 133 10.04 -25.91 -31.81
CA HIS A 133 10.04 -27.29 -31.35
C HIS A 133 10.97 -27.46 -30.13
N ASP A 134 12.21 -26.97 -30.20
CA ASP A 134 13.16 -27.03 -29.08
C ASP A 134 12.64 -26.31 -27.83
N VAL A 135 11.96 -25.17 -28.01
CA VAL A 135 11.33 -24.41 -26.93
C VAL A 135 10.16 -25.18 -26.32
N LEU A 136 9.33 -25.83 -27.11
CA LEU A 136 8.22 -26.67 -26.63
C LEU A 136 8.73 -27.87 -25.84
N VAL A 137 9.81 -28.53 -26.30
CA VAL A 137 10.46 -29.61 -25.55
C VAL A 137 11.00 -29.09 -24.22
N ALA A 138 11.63 -27.90 -24.21
CA ALA A 138 12.11 -27.28 -22.99
C ALA A 138 10.97 -26.85 -22.04
N LEU A 139 9.84 -26.37 -22.58
CA LEU A 139 8.64 -26.07 -21.81
C LEU A 139 8.04 -27.33 -21.19
N ARG A 140 8.00 -28.43 -21.93
CA ARG A 140 7.53 -29.75 -21.46
C ARG A 140 8.28 -30.22 -20.21
N GLN A 141 9.59 -30.02 -20.19
CA GLN A 141 10.42 -30.42 -19.04
C GLN A 141 10.14 -29.61 -17.77
N ARG A 142 9.44 -28.47 -17.87
CA ARG A 142 9.19 -27.53 -16.76
C ARG A 142 7.71 -27.38 -16.42
N CYS A 143 6.81 -27.78 -17.30
CA CYS A 143 5.37 -27.66 -17.08
C CYS A 143 4.86 -28.71 -16.11
N ALA A 144 3.67 -28.45 -15.56
CA ALA A 144 2.93 -29.46 -14.83
C ALA A 144 2.44 -30.55 -15.81
N PRO A 145 2.39 -31.84 -15.39
CA PRO A 145 1.98 -32.95 -16.27
C PRO A 145 0.60 -32.78 -16.92
N VAL A 146 -0.28 -31.98 -16.33
CA VAL A 146 -1.61 -31.65 -16.88
C VAL A 146 -1.54 -30.91 -18.22
N ARG A 147 -0.40 -30.29 -18.55
CA ARG A 147 -0.19 -29.52 -19.78
C ARG A 147 0.54 -30.31 -20.87
N ASP A 148 1.05 -31.50 -20.56
CA ASP A 148 1.82 -32.33 -21.49
C ASP A 148 1.02 -32.65 -22.75
N ALA A 149 -0.28 -32.95 -22.62
CA ALA A 149 -1.16 -33.24 -23.75
C ALA A 149 -1.26 -32.06 -24.73
N THR A 150 -1.35 -30.83 -24.23
CA THR A 150 -1.39 -29.62 -25.06
C THR A 150 -0.05 -29.39 -25.76
N ILE A 151 1.07 -29.64 -25.07
CA ILE A 151 2.40 -29.50 -25.69
C ILE A 151 2.60 -30.56 -26.77
N ASP A 152 2.21 -31.80 -26.50
CA ASP A 152 2.32 -32.92 -27.44
C ASP A 152 1.45 -32.68 -28.67
N GLU A 153 0.28 -32.07 -28.53
CA GLU A 153 -0.56 -31.64 -29.65
C GLU A 153 0.15 -30.59 -30.52
N ILE A 154 0.76 -29.56 -29.91
CA ILE A 154 1.48 -28.52 -30.66
C ILE A 154 2.72 -29.12 -31.36
N LEU A 155 3.49 -29.96 -30.66
CA LEU A 155 4.65 -30.66 -31.23
C LEU A 155 4.24 -31.53 -32.43
N HIS A 156 3.16 -32.31 -32.28
CA HIS A 156 2.62 -33.13 -33.35
C HIS A 156 2.20 -32.29 -34.56
N GLN A 157 1.57 -31.12 -34.37
CA GLN A 157 1.25 -30.22 -35.47
C GLN A 157 2.51 -29.72 -36.20
N LEU A 158 3.58 -29.40 -35.47
CA LEU A 158 4.86 -28.97 -36.06
C LEU A 158 5.59 -30.10 -36.81
N ASP A 159 5.47 -31.34 -36.34
CA ASP A 159 6.11 -32.52 -36.92
C ASP A 159 5.38 -33.04 -38.17
N HIS A 160 4.06 -32.97 -38.21
CA HIS A 160 3.23 -33.43 -39.34
C HIS A 160 3.22 -32.48 -40.55
N ARG A 161 4.23 -31.61 -40.66
CA ARG A 161 4.40 -30.73 -41.82
C ARG A 161 4.55 -31.56 -43.10
N SER A 162 3.83 -31.17 -44.15
CA SER A 162 4.04 -31.76 -45.47
C SER A 162 5.43 -31.38 -45.99
N PRO A 163 6.24 -32.32 -46.51
CA PRO A 163 7.55 -32.00 -47.08
C PRO A 163 7.46 -31.06 -48.30
N SER A 164 6.26 -30.94 -48.89
CA SER A 164 5.95 -30.03 -49.98
C SER A 164 5.10 -28.82 -49.55
N ALA A 165 5.12 -28.46 -48.27
CA ALA A 165 4.31 -27.36 -47.75
C ALA A 165 4.68 -26.03 -48.42
N SER A 166 3.66 -25.24 -48.76
CA SER A 166 3.88 -23.91 -49.31
C SER A 166 4.43 -22.95 -48.24
N THR A 167 5.07 -21.85 -48.65
CA THR A 167 5.55 -20.82 -47.71
C THR A 167 4.42 -20.28 -46.83
N GLY A 168 3.21 -20.16 -47.38
CA GLY A 168 2.03 -19.73 -46.62
C GLY A 168 1.61 -20.74 -45.55
N GLU A 169 1.60 -22.04 -45.89
CA GLU A 169 1.30 -23.11 -44.92
C GLU A 169 2.33 -23.15 -43.78
N LEU A 170 3.62 -22.97 -44.09
CA LEU A 170 4.68 -22.89 -43.08
C LEU A 170 4.55 -21.66 -42.18
N ALA A 171 4.17 -20.51 -42.76
CA ALA A 171 3.92 -19.28 -42.01
C ALA A 171 2.72 -19.42 -41.07
N GLU A 172 1.62 -20.02 -41.55
CA GLU A 172 0.42 -20.29 -40.74
C GLU A 172 0.73 -21.23 -39.59
N LEU A 173 1.43 -22.34 -39.86
CA LEU A 173 1.85 -23.31 -38.85
C LEU A 173 2.72 -22.64 -37.78
N LEU A 174 3.69 -21.81 -38.18
CA LEU A 174 4.55 -21.10 -37.25
C LEU A 174 3.78 -20.09 -36.39
N VAL A 175 2.90 -19.28 -36.99
CA VAL A 175 2.08 -18.29 -36.27
C VAL A 175 1.18 -18.99 -35.25
N ASN A 176 0.52 -20.09 -35.64
CA ASN A 176 -0.32 -20.88 -34.75
C ASN A 176 0.47 -21.51 -33.60
N GLY A 177 1.68 -22.02 -33.90
CA GLY A 177 2.59 -22.55 -32.89
C GLY A 177 3.03 -21.48 -31.88
N ILE A 178 3.43 -20.30 -32.34
CA ILE A 178 3.81 -19.18 -31.47
C ILE A 178 2.61 -18.73 -30.63
N ARG A 179 1.43 -18.57 -31.22
CA ARG A 179 0.20 -18.21 -30.49
C ARG A 179 -0.12 -19.23 -29.39
N SER A 180 0.07 -20.51 -29.67
CA SER A 180 -0.13 -21.59 -28.70
C SER A 180 0.91 -21.56 -27.58
N VAL A 181 2.17 -21.24 -27.88
CA VAL A 181 3.21 -21.01 -26.86
C VAL A 181 2.88 -19.80 -25.98
N PHE A 182 2.34 -18.71 -26.52
CA PHE A 182 1.89 -17.57 -25.71
C PHE A 182 0.76 -17.96 -24.75
N ALA A 183 -0.25 -18.68 -25.24
CA ALA A 183 -1.33 -19.18 -24.39
C ALA A 183 -0.79 -20.12 -23.29
N LEU A 184 0.03 -21.09 -23.68
CA LEU A 184 0.66 -22.04 -22.76
C LEU A 184 1.54 -21.36 -21.72
N SER A 185 2.32 -20.35 -22.10
CA SER A 185 3.18 -19.61 -21.17
C SER A 185 2.38 -18.85 -20.11
N THR A 186 1.21 -18.34 -20.48
CA THR A 186 0.29 -17.66 -19.56
C THR A 186 -0.26 -18.67 -18.55
N ASP A 187 -0.67 -19.84 -19.02
CA ASP A 187 -1.13 -20.95 -18.19
C ASP A 187 -0.03 -21.45 -17.26
N MET A 188 1.19 -21.66 -17.77
CA MET A 188 2.34 -22.09 -16.98
C MET A 188 2.75 -21.05 -15.94
N ARG A 189 2.65 -19.76 -16.24
CA ARG A 189 2.90 -18.69 -15.27
C ARG A 189 1.87 -18.71 -14.15
N ASN A 190 0.60 -18.98 -14.48
CA ASN A 190 -0.46 -19.16 -13.49
C ASN A 190 -0.24 -20.43 -12.65
N ASP A 191 0.15 -21.54 -13.28
CA ASP A 191 0.45 -22.79 -12.59
C ASP A 191 1.66 -22.60 -11.65
N TYR A 192 2.71 -21.91 -12.12
CA TYR A 192 3.89 -21.57 -11.33
C TYR A 192 3.55 -20.63 -10.18
N SER A 193 2.81 -19.54 -10.42
CA SER A 193 2.40 -18.63 -9.36
C SER A 193 1.54 -19.35 -8.32
N ASN A 194 0.58 -20.18 -8.75
CA ASN A 194 -0.23 -20.99 -7.85
C ASN A 194 0.61 -22.00 -7.06
N ALA A 195 1.59 -22.66 -7.69
CA ALA A 195 2.46 -23.63 -7.03
C ALA A 195 3.44 -22.98 -6.04
N VAL A 196 3.99 -21.81 -6.40
CA VAL A 196 4.83 -21.00 -5.51
C VAL A 196 4.00 -20.51 -4.34
N LEU A 197 2.82 -19.94 -4.58
CA LEU A 197 1.90 -19.51 -3.54
C LEU A 197 1.52 -20.68 -2.61
N ALA A 198 1.24 -21.86 -3.16
CA ALA A 198 0.89 -23.06 -2.38
C ALA A 198 2.03 -23.59 -1.49
N LYS A 199 3.30 -23.31 -1.84
CA LYS A 199 4.47 -23.73 -1.06
C LYS A 199 5.00 -22.64 -0.13
N ALA A 200 4.68 -21.38 -0.41
CA ALA A 200 5.15 -20.25 0.37
C ALA A 200 4.53 -20.28 1.77
N SER A 201 5.39 -20.12 2.77
CA SER A 201 4.95 -19.86 4.13
C SER A 201 4.25 -18.49 4.22
N GLU A 202 3.39 -18.30 5.21
CA GLU A 202 2.67 -17.03 5.38
C GLU A 202 3.64 -15.84 5.55
N ARG A 203 4.81 -16.05 6.16
CA ARG A 203 5.86 -15.01 6.27
C ARG A 203 6.45 -14.65 4.90
N GLU A 204 6.81 -15.64 4.08
CA GLU A 204 7.29 -15.40 2.72
C GLU A 204 6.22 -14.73 1.84
N LEU A 205 4.94 -15.04 2.06
CA LEU A 205 3.84 -14.34 1.39
C LEU A 205 3.75 -12.87 1.81
N VAL A 206 3.91 -12.56 3.10
CA VAL A 206 3.94 -11.17 3.59
C VAL A 206 5.10 -10.40 2.94
N ASP A 207 6.30 -11.00 2.89
CA ASP A 207 7.48 -10.38 2.27
C ASP A 207 7.28 -10.19 0.75
N MET A 208 6.69 -11.19 0.07
CA MET A 208 6.35 -11.10 -1.36
C MET A 208 5.33 -9.99 -1.62
N VAL A 209 4.29 -9.88 -0.78
CA VAL A 209 3.28 -8.82 -0.88
C VAL A 209 3.89 -7.46 -0.63
N ALA A 210 4.79 -7.31 0.35
CA ALA A 210 5.50 -6.07 0.59
C ALA A 210 6.31 -5.65 -0.65
N MET A 211 7.11 -6.54 -1.22
CA MET A 211 7.86 -6.24 -2.46
C MET A 211 6.95 -5.85 -3.64
N MET A 212 5.83 -6.57 -3.81
CA MET A 212 4.86 -6.24 -4.87
C MET A 212 4.19 -4.87 -4.63
N ALA A 213 3.82 -4.58 -3.39
CA ALA A 213 3.22 -3.32 -2.98
C ALA A 213 4.19 -2.15 -3.17
N GLU A 214 5.48 -2.32 -2.83
CA GLU A 214 6.53 -1.33 -3.03
C GLU A 214 6.71 -1.01 -4.53
N ALA A 215 6.85 -2.04 -5.37
CA ALA A 215 7.00 -1.87 -6.82
C ALA A 215 5.77 -1.22 -7.46
N GLN A 216 4.57 -1.63 -7.04
CA GLN A 216 3.31 -1.11 -7.57
C GLN A 216 3.05 0.33 -7.14
N GLU A 217 3.32 0.67 -5.88
CA GLU A 217 3.24 2.05 -5.38
C GLU A 217 4.18 2.96 -6.16
N ARG A 218 5.45 2.57 -6.27
CA ARG A 218 6.45 3.37 -6.99
C ARG A 218 6.06 3.57 -8.45
N LYS A 219 5.64 2.51 -9.13
CA LYS A 219 5.15 2.58 -10.51
C LYS A 219 3.95 3.52 -10.65
N LEU A 220 2.95 3.40 -9.78
CA LEU A 220 1.74 4.24 -9.83
C LEU A 220 2.07 5.72 -9.60
N VAL A 221 2.87 6.03 -8.59
CA VAL A 221 3.24 7.40 -8.26
C VAL A 221 4.11 7.99 -9.39
N LEU A 222 5.07 7.26 -9.95
CA LEU A 222 5.84 7.76 -11.09
C LEU A 222 4.97 7.98 -12.34
N GLN A 223 3.97 7.13 -12.59
CA GLN A 223 3.01 7.32 -13.68
C GLN A 223 2.15 8.58 -13.50
N LEU A 224 1.71 8.85 -12.27
CA LEU A 224 0.89 10.02 -11.93
C LEU A 224 1.67 11.34 -11.95
N TRP A 225 2.98 11.30 -11.73
CA TRP A 225 3.86 12.47 -11.61
C TRP A 225 4.85 12.66 -12.77
N GLU A 226 4.78 11.78 -13.78
CA GLU A 226 5.54 11.77 -15.05
C GLU A 226 7.06 11.61 -14.92
N SER A 227 7.70 12.17 -13.89
CA SER A 227 9.14 12.06 -13.67
C SER A 227 9.53 12.04 -12.19
N GLU A 228 10.64 11.35 -11.93
CA GLU A 228 11.28 11.31 -10.60
C GLU A 228 11.81 12.69 -10.19
N GLU A 229 12.31 13.48 -11.14
CA GLU A 229 12.77 14.87 -10.90
C GLU A 229 11.65 15.77 -10.40
N ALA A 230 10.43 15.63 -10.94
CA ALA A 230 9.27 16.39 -10.49
C ALA A 230 8.87 16.03 -9.05
N MET A 231 9.06 14.76 -8.67
CA MET A 231 8.85 14.31 -7.29
C MET A 231 9.91 14.86 -6.35
N GLN A 232 11.20 14.77 -6.71
CA GLN A 232 12.30 15.32 -5.91
C GLN A 232 12.14 16.83 -5.71
N LYS A 233 11.75 17.58 -6.74
CA LYS A 233 11.47 19.02 -6.62
C LYS A 233 10.36 19.32 -5.61
N ARG A 234 9.28 18.53 -5.61
CA ARG A 234 8.18 18.69 -4.63
C ARG A 234 8.63 18.32 -3.22
N TRP A 235 9.43 17.27 -3.08
CA TRP A 235 10.02 16.88 -1.80
C TRP A 235 10.90 18.00 -1.23
N SER A 236 11.84 18.51 -2.03
CA SER A 236 12.71 19.63 -1.65
C SER A 236 11.89 20.86 -1.24
N ARG A 237 10.87 21.21 -2.02
CA ARG A 237 9.98 22.34 -1.70
C ARG A 237 9.20 22.16 -0.41
N TRP A 238 8.79 20.93 -0.09
CA TRP A 238 8.12 20.63 1.18
C TRP A 238 9.08 20.75 2.38
N MET A 239 10.36 20.44 2.16
CA MET A 239 11.43 20.58 3.15
C MET A 239 11.97 22.02 3.26
N GLU A 240 11.75 22.88 2.26
CA GLU A 240 12.23 24.26 2.25
C GLU A 240 11.75 25.04 3.48
N GLY A 241 12.68 25.73 4.14
CA GLY A 241 12.40 26.58 5.31
C GLY A 241 12.05 25.82 6.59
N PHE A 242 12.09 24.48 6.59
CA PHE A 242 11.93 23.72 7.81
C PHE A 242 13.16 23.83 8.70
N GLN A 243 12.94 24.23 9.95
CA GLN A 243 13.95 24.21 11.00
C GLN A 243 13.38 23.46 12.20
N PRO A 244 14.12 22.49 12.78
CA PRO A 244 13.66 21.77 13.95
C PRO A 244 13.49 22.76 15.12
N ALA A 245 12.39 22.63 15.86
CA ALA A 245 12.08 23.50 16.98
C ALA A 245 13.09 23.37 18.15
N ASP A 246 13.71 22.20 18.27
CA ASP A 246 14.74 21.92 19.27
C ASP A 246 16.08 21.64 18.60
N PRO A 247 17.03 22.60 18.61
CA PRO A 247 18.36 22.41 18.03
C PRO A 247 19.22 21.42 18.84
N ALA A 248 18.80 21.01 20.05
CA ALA A 248 19.55 20.04 20.86
C ALA A 248 19.41 18.60 20.34
N LEU A 249 18.39 18.31 19.54
CA LEU A 249 18.27 17.03 18.86
C LEU A 249 19.35 16.97 17.77
N GLN A 250 20.40 16.17 18.00
CA GLN A 250 21.42 15.86 16.98
C GLN A 250 20.82 14.93 15.92
N VAL A 251 19.99 15.49 15.05
CA VAL A 251 19.28 14.73 14.01
C VAL A 251 20.13 14.65 12.76
N GLN A 252 20.29 13.44 12.22
CA GLN A 252 20.93 13.26 10.93
C GLN A 252 20.10 13.95 9.85
N GLN A 253 20.74 14.55 8.83
CA GLN A 253 20.02 15.24 7.75
C GLN A 253 18.95 14.34 7.10
N LYS A 254 19.24 13.04 6.99
CA LYS A 254 18.33 12.00 6.48
C LYS A 254 17.05 11.80 7.31
N GLN A 255 17.01 12.28 8.55
CA GLN A 255 15.87 12.11 9.47
C GLN A 255 15.07 13.41 9.65
N LEU A 256 15.49 14.54 9.08
CA LEU A 256 14.78 15.82 9.23
C LEU A 256 13.35 15.78 8.69
N TRP A 257 13.10 14.99 7.65
CA TRP A 257 11.76 14.82 7.08
C TRP A 257 10.79 14.13 8.05
N ILE A 258 11.30 13.26 8.95
CA ILE A 258 10.48 12.62 9.99
C ILE A 258 9.95 13.69 10.95
N LEU A 259 10.81 14.61 11.37
CA LEU A 259 10.39 15.74 12.21
C LEU A 259 9.38 16.64 11.49
N LYS A 260 9.57 16.88 10.18
CA LYS A 260 8.63 17.64 9.37
C LYS A 260 7.27 16.95 9.27
N LEU A 261 7.26 15.63 9.10
CA LEU A 261 6.04 14.82 9.08
C LEU A 261 5.29 14.93 10.41
N VAL A 262 5.99 14.81 11.54
CA VAL A 262 5.40 14.98 12.88
C VAL A 262 4.84 16.40 13.06
N GLU A 263 5.56 17.44 12.63
CA GLU A 263 5.06 18.83 12.63
C GLU A 263 3.76 18.96 11.81
N SER A 264 3.72 18.33 10.64
CA SER A 264 2.55 18.31 9.76
C SER A 264 1.33 17.64 10.40
N LEU A 265 1.50 16.56 11.16
CA LEU A 265 0.41 15.94 11.94
C LEU A 265 -0.11 16.83 13.07
N GLY A 266 0.71 17.79 13.54
CA GLY A 266 0.33 18.79 14.53
C GLY A 266 -0.48 19.96 13.99
N LYS A 267 -0.53 20.15 12.67
CA LYS A 267 -1.21 21.32 12.09
C LYS A 267 -2.74 21.19 12.24
N PRO A 268 -3.45 22.32 12.35
CA PRO A 268 -4.92 22.31 12.43
C PRO A 268 -5.57 21.92 11.09
N HIS A 269 -4.85 22.08 9.97
CA HIS A 269 -5.32 21.70 8.65
C HIS A 269 -5.05 20.22 8.38
N ALA A 270 -6.04 19.51 7.83
CA ALA A 270 -5.90 18.11 7.46
C ALA A 270 -4.70 17.89 6.53
N VAL A 271 -3.91 16.84 6.80
CA VAL A 271 -2.86 16.42 5.88
C VAL A 271 -3.51 15.99 4.57
N THR A 272 -3.03 16.55 3.46
CA THR A 272 -3.57 16.25 2.13
C THR A 272 -2.46 15.77 1.21
N SER A 273 -2.71 14.71 0.45
CA SER A 273 -1.88 14.33 -0.69
C SER A 273 -2.62 14.68 -1.96
N GLN A 274 -1.99 15.50 -2.79
CA GLN A 274 -2.58 16.05 -3.99
C GLN A 274 -2.57 15.02 -5.13
N LEU A 275 -3.73 14.59 -5.65
CA LEU A 275 -3.83 13.83 -6.92
C LEU A 275 -3.76 14.76 -8.16
N PHE A 276 -2.99 15.85 -8.08
CA PHE A 276 -3.08 16.99 -9.03
C PHE A 276 -2.56 16.68 -10.44
N GLY A 277 -1.94 15.52 -10.69
CA GLY A 277 -1.65 15.07 -12.05
C GLY A 277 -2.91 14.96 -12.92
N LEU A 278 -4.08 14.74 -12.30
CA LEU A 278 -5.33 14.50 -13.03
C LEU A 278 -6.01 15.77 -13.54
N SER A 279 -5.90 16.89 -12.83
CA SER A 279 -6.47 18.15 -13.29
C SER A 279 -5.79 18.68 -14.55
N ARG A 280 -4.48 18.42 -14.72
CA ARG A 280 -3.73 18.80 -15.94
C ARG A 280 -4.05 17.92 -17.15
N LEU A 281 -4.36 16.64 -16.95
CA LEU A 281 -4.75 15.74 -18.04
C LEU A 281 -6.05 16.20 -18.72
N HIS A 282 -6.91 16.95 -18.02
CA HIS A 282 -8.16 17.44 -18.57
C HIS A 282 -8.00 18.69 -19.45
N GLU A 283 -7.05 19.58 -19.12
CA GLU A 283 -6.78 20.79 -19.93
C GLU A 283 -6.27 20.44 -21.34
N VAL A 284 -5.57 19.31 -21.50
CA VAL A 284 -5.06 18.88 -22.82
C VAL A 284 -6.17 18.29 -23.71
N THR A 285 -7.25 17.75 -23.12
CA THR A 285 -8.33 17.11 -23.90
C THR A 285 -9.35 18.08 -24.49
N ASN A 286 -9.46 19.29 -23.96
CA ASN A 286 -10.37 20.31 -24.48
C ASN A 286 -9.57 21.28 -25.37
N GLY A 287 -9.35 20.88 -26.63
CA GLY A 287 -8.57 21.61 -27.64
C GLY A 287 -9.14 22.98 -28.04
N SER A 288 -9.13 23.95 -27.12
CA SER A 288 -9.23 25.37 -27.47
C SER A 288 -7.83 25.98 -27.53
N ASP A 289 -7.31 26.14 -28.75
CA ASP A 289 -6.00 26.71 -29.09
C ASP A 289 -5.77 28.19 -28.69
N HIS A 290 -6.56 28.73 -27.76
CA HIS A 290 -6.33 30.06 -27.19
C HIS A 290 -5.68 29.93 -25.82
N ILE A 291 -4.39 29.58 -25.83
CA ILE A 291 -3.51 29.72 -24.67
C ILE A 291 -3.29 31.21 -24.44
N ASP A 292 -4.04 31.77 -23.49
CA ASP A 292 -3.76 33.10 -22.95
C ASP A 292 -2.58 32.95 -21.95
N PRO A 293 -1.35 33.37 -22.30
CA PRO A 293 -0.15 33.09 -21.49
C PRO A 293 -0.20 33.73 -20.09
N ASP A 294 -1.08 34.71 -19.87
CA ASP A 294 -1.26 35.41 -18.59
C ASP A 294 -2.23 34.72 -17.60
N ALA A 295 -3.00 33.70 -18.02
CA ALA A 295 -3.88 32.97 -17.12
C ALA A 295 -3.13 32.02 -16.16
N SER A 296 -1.86 31.71 -16.46
CA SER A 296 -1.01 30.81 -15.65
C SER A 296 -0.54 31.41 -14.31
N ALA A 297 -0.76 32.71 -14.09
CA ALA A 297 -0.34 33.44 -12.89
C ALA A 297 -1.36 33.41 -11.73
N LYS A 298 -2.60 32.99 -11.96
CA LYS A 298 -3.61 32.77 -10.90
C LYS A 298 -3.63 31.31 -10.48
N ARG A 299 -2.50 30.81 -9.95
CA ARG A 299 -2.52 29.52 -9.25
C ARG A 299 -3.30 29.71 -7.95
N ASP A 300 -4.33 28.89 -7.76
CA ASP A 300 -4.98 28.78 -6.46
C ASP A 300 -3.92 28.55 -5.37
N PRO A 301 -4.08 29.17 -4.18
CA PRO A 301 -3.15 28.97 -3.09
C PRO A 301 -3.05 27.48 -2.77
N GLU A 302 -1.83 26.95 -2.74
CA GLU A 302 -1.61 25.55 -2.35
C GLU A 302 -2.25 25.30 -0.98
N PRO A 303 -2.97 24.17 -0.82
CA PRO A 303 -3.70 23.88 0.40
C PRO A 303 -2.71 23.86 1.58
N PRO A 304 -3.11 24.43 2.72
CA PRO A 304 -2.27 24.40 3.91
C PRO A 304 -2.09 22.94 4.34
N ASN A 305 -0.84 22.52 4.56
CA ASN A 305 -0.45 21.17 4.98
C ASN A 305 -0.49 20.06 3.91
N MET A 306 -0.06 20.41 2.69
CA MET A 306 0.18 19.43 1.62
C MET A 306 1.40 18.54 1.90
N LEU A 307 1.24 17.23 1.77
CA LEU A 307 2.31 16.24 1.83
C LEU A 307 2.89 15.93 0.45
N PRO A 308 4.17 15.51 0.38
CA PRO A 308 4.78 15.02 -0.86
C PRO A 308 4.07 13.79 -1.46
N PRO A 309 4.21 13.57 -2.79
CA PRO A 309 3.57 12.44 -3.49
C PRO A 309 3.93 11.06 -2.94
N GLN A 310 5.12 10.90 -2.33
CA GLN A 310 5.59 9.68 -1.69
C GLN A 310 4.63 9.20 -0.58
N PHE A 311 3.85 10.10 0.01
CA PHE A 311 2.85 9.75 1.02
C PHE A 311 1.47 9.46 0.44
N LEU A 312 1.30 9.34 -0.88
CA LEU A 312 -0.02 9.19 -1.51
C LEU A 312 -0.80 8.00 -0.92
N LEU A 313 -0.23 6.80 -0.93
CA LEU A 313 -0.90 5.60 -0.42
C LEU A 313 -0.95 5.56 1.12
N SER A 314 -0.01 6.23 1.78
CA SER A 314 0.00 6.41 3.25
C SER A 314 -0.96 7.51 3.73
N GLY A 315 -1.53 8.30 2.84
CA GLY A 315 -2.38 9.46 3.15
C GLY A 315 -3.54 9.12 4.09
N PRO A 316 -4.36 8.10 3.81
CA PRO A 316 -5.40 7.62 4.72
C PRO A 316 -4.91 7.36 6.16
N THR A 317 -3.79 6.65 6.29
CA THR A 317 -3.17 6.34 7.59
C THR A 317 -2.69 7.60 8.30
N LEU A 318 -2.10 8.55 7.57
CA LEU A 318 -1.62 9.82 8.12
C LEU A 318 -2.76 10.75 8.56
N ILE A 319 -3.87 10.80 7.83
CA ILE A 319 -5.08 11.54 8.25
C ILE A 319 -5.62 10.94 9.56
N ARG A 320 -5.74 9.60 9.62
CA ARG A 320 -6.17 8.92 10.83
C ARG A 320 -5.23 9.18 12.01
N LEU A 321 -3.91 9.20 11.76
CA LEU A 321 -2.91 9.55 12.75
C LEU A 321 -3.04 11.00 13.23
N GLN A 322 -3.29 11.95 12.34
CA GLN A 322 -3.53 13.34 12.71
C GLN A 322 -4.76 13.46 13.62
N ASN A 323 -5.87 12.82 13.25
CA ASN A 323 -7.09 12.82 14.06
C ASN A 323 -6.85 12.16 15.43
N CYS A 324 -6.07 11.07 15.47
CA CYS A 324 -5.65 10.41 16.70
C CYS A 324 -4.80 11.32 17.59
N VAL A 325 -3.82 12.04 17.03
CA VAL A 325 -2.98 13.01 17.75
C VAL A 325 -3.84 14.13 18.32
N GLN A 326 -4.79 14.67 17.55
CA GLN A 326 -5.73 15.70 18.02
C GLN A 326 -6.62 15.16 19.17
N ALA A 327 -7.18 13.96 19.02
CA ALA A 327 -7.98 13.31 20.06
C ALA A 327 -7.19 13.07 21.36
N LEU A 328 -5.92 12.63 21.26
CA LEU A 328 -5.03 12.49 22.41
C LEU A 328 -4.83 13.82 23.14
N VAL A 329 -4.60 14.91 22.39
CA VAL A 329 -4.46 16.26 22.97
C VAL A 329 -5.75 16.71 23.63
N ILE A 330 -6.91 16.49 23.01
CA ILE A 330 -8.23 16.78 23.59
C ILE A 330 -8.41 16.02 24.90
N ALA A 331 -8.20 14.69 24.88
CA ALA A 331 -8.38 13.84 26.05
C ALA A 331 -7.46 14.24 27.21
N ALA A 332 -6.17 14.53 26.93
CA ALA A 332 -5.23 15.03 27.93
C ALA A 332 -5.64 16.39 28.50
N SER A 333 -6.13 17.29 27.64
CA SER A 333 -6.58 18.62 28.04
C SER A 333 -7.82 18.54 28.94
N LEU A 334 -8.80 17.72 28.59
CA LEU A 334 -9.98 17.48 29.43
C LEU A 334 -9.63 16.77 30.74
N ARG A 335 -8.71 15.80 30.69
CA ARG A 335 -8.21 15.11 31.89
C ARG A 335 -7.59 16.06 32.90
N SER A 336 -6.99 17.17 32.44
CA SER A 336 -6.43 18.21 33.30
C SER A 336 -7.47 19.03 34.06
N LEU A 337 -8.74 19.05 33.60
CA LEU A 337 -9.84 19.75 34.25
C LEU A 337 -10.49 18.95 35.36
N VAL A 338 -10.35 17.63 35.31
CA VAL A 338 -11.02 16.71 36.23
C VAL A 338 -10.12 16.41 37.44
N PRO A 339 -10.66 16.39 38.67
CA PRO A 339 -9.92 15.99 39.85
C PRO A 339 -9.24 14.65 39.64
N ALA A 340 -7.99 14.53 40.09
CA ALA A 340 -7.35 13.23 40.11
C ALA A 340 -8.20 12.27 40.96
N PRO A 341 -8.43 11.02 40.51
CA PRO A 341 -9.18 10.06 41.29
C PRO A 341 -8.50 9.98 42.66
N HIS A 342 -9.26 10.27 43.72
CA HIS A 342 -8.79 10.11 45.07
C HIS A 342 -8.50 8.63 45.26
N THR A 343 -7.24 8.24 45.09
CA THR A 343 -6.75 6.93 45.52
C THR A 343 -6.90 6.91 47.04
N ALA A 344 -8.07 6.47 47.50
CA ALA A 344 -8.30 6.19 48.90
C ALA A 344 -7.19 5.21 49.32
N PRO A 345 -6.29 5.58 50.24
CA PRO A 345 -5.05 4.85 50.47
C PRO A 345 -5.22 3.44 51.07
N ASN A 346 -6.45 2.94 51.25
CA ASN A 346 -6.74 1.71 52.00
C ASN A 346 -7.70 0.71 51.31
N SER A 347 -8.10 0.90 50.05
CA SER A 347 -8.82 -0.16 49.34
C SER A 347 -7.82 -1.21 48.85
N LEU A 348 -7.64 -2.28 49.64
CA LEU A 348 -6.87 -3.45 49.26
C LEU A 348 -7.28 -3.93 47.86
N PRO A 349 -6.32 -4.31 46.99
CA PRO A 349 -6.61 -4.83 45.67
C PRO A 349 -7.32 -6.18 45.81
N SER A 350 -8.64 -6.18 45.66
CA SER A 350 -9.46 -7.39 45.54
C SER A 350 -9.07 -8.09 44.24
N HIS A 351 -8.17 -9.08 44.34
CA HIS A 351 -7.63 -9.87 43.22
C HIS A 351 -8.65 -10.86 42.59
N SER A 352 -9.91 -10.47 42.37
CA SER A 352 -10.82 -11.26 41.54
C SER A 352 -10.55 -10.96 40.06
N ARG A 353 -9.46 -11.55 39.55
CA ARG A 353 -9.16 -11.69 38.11
C ARG A 353 -10.16 -12.67 37.50
N THR A 354 -11.29 -12.17 37.01
CA THR A 354 -12.03 -12.82 35.92
C THR A 354 -12.19 -11.75 34.84
N ALA A 355 -11.47 -11.93 33.74
CA ALA A 355 -11.38 -11.02 32.61
C ALA A 355 -12.64 -11.10 31.71
N ASP A 356 -13.83 -11.13 32.33
CA ASP A 356 -15.09 -11.29 31.64
C ASP A 356 -15.86 -9.97 31.69
N PHE A 357 -15.79 -9.23 30.57
CA PHE A 357 -16.59 -8.05 30.24
C PHE A 357 -16.69 -6.99 31.35
N GLU A 358 -15.72 -6.07 31.37
CA GLU A 358 -15.77 -4.85 32.19
C GLU A 358 -17.08 -4.10 31.91
N SER A 359 -18.00 -4.14 32.87
CA SER A 359 -19.21 -3.31 32.84
C SER A 359 -18.80 -1.84 32.66
N PRO A 360 -19.44 -1.08 31.76
CA PRO A 360 -19.13 0.33 31.51
C PRO A 360 -19.22 1.23 32.76
N ALA A 361 -19.85 0.75 33.83
CA ALA A 361 -19.88 1.40 35.14
C ALA A 361 -18.49 1.54 35.81
N ASN A 362 -17.51 0.70 35.43
CA ASN A 362 -16.16 0.73 36.00
C ASN A 362 -15.15 1.52 35.15
N TRP A 363 -15.57 2.10 34.03
CA TRP A 363 -14.65 2.80 33.15
C TRP A 363 -14.13 4.07 33.81
N THR A 364 -12.82 4.33 33.66
CA THR A 364 -12.25 5.61 34.07
C THR A 364 -12.76 6.72 33.17
N PHE A 365 -12.70 7.97 33.64
CA PHE A 365 -13.04 9.15 32.83
C PHE A 365 -12.31 9.15 31.49
N THR A 366 -11.00 8.88 31.51
CA THR A 366 -10.17 8.85 30.32
C THR A 366 -10.59 7.75 29.35
N GLN A 367 -10.98 6.56 29.85
CA GLN A 367 -11.51 5.48 29.00
C GLN A 367 -12.79 5.92 28.28
N ARG A 368 -13.75 6.53 28.99
CA ARG A 368 -15.01 7.01 28.38
C ARG A 368 -14.76 8.06 27.30
N ILE A 369 -13.95 9.08 27.62
CA ILE A 369 -13.59 10.14 26.67
C ILE A 369 -12.87 9.56 25.44
N TRP A 370 -11.91 8.66 25.67
CA TRP A 370 -11.18 8.02 24.58
C TRP A 370 -12.13 7.21 23.67
N THR A 371 -13.05 6.43 24.24
CA THR A 371 -14.02 5.66 23.44
C THR A 371 -14.90 6.56 22.57
N LEU A 372 -15.36 7.70 23.08
CA LEU A 372 -16.13 8.68 22.29
C LEU A 372 -15.31 9.29 21.14
N LEU A 373 -14.03 9.59 21.39
CA LEU A 373 -13.14 10.13 20.37
C LEU A 373 -12.71 9.07 19.34
N GLU A 374 -12.49 7.84 19.79
CA GLU A 374 -12.10 6.71 18.94
C GLU A 374 -13.23 6.34 17.98
N SER A 375 -14.50 6.33 18.41
CA SER A 375 -15.63 6.11 17.50
C SER A 375 -15.69 7.17 16.41
N GLU A 376 -15.44 8.44 16.74
CA GLU A 376 -15.42 9.54 15.76
C GLU A 376 -14.25 9.41 14.77
N ILE A 377 -13.08 8.94 15.22
CA ILE A 377 -11.94 8.68 14.35
C ILE A 377 -12.24 7.55 13.37
N MET A 378 -12.99 6.53 13.79
CA MET A 378 -13.31 5.35 12.98
C MET A 378 -14.51 5.56 12.04
N GLU A 379 -15.49 6.40 12.41
CA GLU A 379 -16.66 6.69 11.56
C GLU A 379 -16.35 7.66 10.42
N ASN A 380 -15.35 8.53 10.58
CA ASN A 380 -14.97 9.52 9.58
C ASN A 380 -14.07 8.93 8.49
N ASP A 381 -14.63 8.02 7.70
CA ASP A 381 -14.02 7.48 6.49
C ASP A 381 -14.02 8.53 5.36
N PHE A 382 -13.19 9.57 5.48
CA PHE A 382 -12.74 10.44 4.38
C PHE A 382 -13.55 11.69 3.98
N GLY A 383 -14.50 12.15 4.80
CA GLY A 383 -15.23 13.41 4.57
C GLY A 383 -14.82 14.54 5.55
N PRO A 384 -14.88 15.82 5.15
CA PRO A 384 -14.87 16.95 6.08
C PRO A 384 -16.24 17.03 6.78
N SER A 385 -16.61 16.00 7.54
CA SER A 385 -17.68 16.12 8.51
C SER A 385 -17.16 16.97 9.67
N GLU A 386 -17.95 17.95 10.09
CA GLU A 386 -17.74 18.56 11.39
C GLU A 386 -17.81 17.44 12.42
N THR A 387 -16.68 17.15 13.08
CA THR A 387 -16.63 16.15 14.12
C THR A 387 -17.67 16.52 15.17
N LYS A 388 -18.69 15.68 15.32
CA LYS A 388 -19.76 15.95 16.28
C LYS A 388 -19.27 15.54 17.64
N ILE A 389 -18.44 16.40 18.23
CA ILE A 389 -17.92 16.30 19.60
C ILE A 389 -19.08 16.55 20.59
N ILE A 390 -20.09 15.70 20.56
CA ILE A 390 -21.28 15.78 21.42
C ILE A 390 -20.94 15.05 22.72
N ASN A 391 -21.35 15.61 23.86
CA ASN A 391 -21.23 15.06 25.21
C ASN A 391 -19.85 15.14 25.92
N LEU A 392 -18.77 15.69 25.34
CA LEU A 392 -17.50 15.81 26.09
C LEU A 392 -17.63 16.74 27.31
N ALA A 393 -18.37 17.84 27.17
CA ALA A 393 -18.63 18.74 28.29
C ALA A 393 -19.48 18.07 29.38
N ASP A 394 -20.45 17.23 28.99
CA ASP A 394 -21.30 16.48 29.91
C ASP A 394 -20.50 15.43 30.69
N GLU A 395 -19.57 14.73 30.06
CA GLU A 395 -18.68 13.78 30.75
C GLU A 395 -17.78 14.46 31.80
N VAL A 396 -17.28 15.67 31.51
CA VAL A 396 -16.51 16.46 32.48
C VAL A 396 -17.38 16.84 33.68
N VAL A 397 -18.61 17.29 33.43
CA VAL A 397 -19.59 17.64 34.48
C VAL A 397 -19.98 16.42 35.32
N MET A 398 -20.31 15.29 34.66
CA MET A 398 -20.68 14.04 35.33
C MET A 398 -19.55 13.49 36.21
N THR A 399 -18.30 13.66 35.77
CA THR A 399 -17.15 13.23 36.58
C THR A 399 -16.95 14.12 37.80
N HIS A 400 -17.22 15.43 37.68
CA HIS A 400 -17.24 16.33 38.84
C HIS A 400 -18.37 15.98 39.81
N ILE A 401 -19.57 15.68 39.32
CA ILE A 401 -20.70 15.23 40.15
C ILE A 401 -20.34 13.94 40.89
N SER A 402 -19.71 12.98 40.20
CA SER A 402 -19.29 11.70 40.79
C SER A 402 -18.18 11.85 41.84
N ALA A 403 -17.41 12.93 41.79
CA ALA A 403 -16.38 13.24 42.77
C ALA A 403 -16.92 14.01 44.00
N LEU A 404 -18.18 14.43 43.99
CA LEU A 404 -18.79 15.11 45.14
C LEU A 404 -18.95 14.15 46.34
N PRO A 405 -18.95 14.69 47.57
CA PRO A 405 -19.21 13.88 48.76
C PRO A 405 -20.55 13.13 48.68
N PRO A 406 -20.65 11.93 49.28
CA PRO A 406 -21.89 11.17 49.29
C PRO A 406 -23.02 11.99 49.91
N GLY A 407 -24.12 12.15 49.16
CA GLY A 407 -25.29 12.97 49.55
C GLY A 407 -25.47 14.26 48.76
N VAL A 408 -24.48 14.69 47.97
CA VAL A 408 -24.62 15.82 47.04
C VAL A 408 -24.74 15.30 45.62
N THR A 409 -25.93 15.41 45.03
CA THR A 409 -26.22 14.87 43.69
C THR A 409 -26.23 15.91 42.58
N THR A 410 -26.14 17.21 42.92
CA THR A 410 -26.23 18.31 41.96
C THR A 410 -25.02 19.21 42.07
N LEU A 411 -24.41 19.52 40.93
CA LEU A 411 -23.36 20.53 40.81
C LEU A 411 -23.99 21.93 40.89
N ASP A 412 -23.27 22.90 41.45
CA ASP A 412 -23.67 24.30 41.36
C ASP A 412 -23.76 24.73 39.89
N ARG A 413 -24.87 25.37 39.51
CA ARG A 413 -25.19 25.75 38.11
C ARG A 413 -24.12 26.69 37.53
N HIS A 414 -23.57 27.58 38.36
CA HIS A 414 -22.51 28.49 37.91
C HIS A 414 -21.20 27.72 37.64
N LEU A 415 -20.87 26.75 38.47
CA LEU A 415 -19.71 25.88 38.25
C LEU A 415 -19.90 25.01 37.00
N GLU A 416 -21.08 24.43 36.80
CA GLU A 416 -21.39 23.66 35.59
C GLU A 416 -21.22 24.50 34.32
N GLN A 417 -21.81 25.71 34.27
CA GLN A 417 -21.68 26.62 33.13
C GLN A 417 -20.23 27.04 32.89
N ARG A 418 -19.45 27.22 33.97
CA ARG A 418 -18.02 27.50 33.89
C ARG A 418 -17.24 26.32 33.33
N LEU A 419 -17.55 25.08 33.73
CA LEU A 419 -16.91 23.88 33.18
C LEU A 419 -17.20 23.75 31.69
N ARG A 420 -18.47 23.85 31.27
CA ARG A 420 -18.88 23.78 29.87
C ARG A 420 -18.15 24.84 29.02
N SER A 421 -18.14 26.10 29.45
CA SER A 421 -17.42 27.16 28.73
C SER A 421 -15.90 26.97 28.72
N THR A 422 -15.33 26.34 29.75
CA THR A 422 -13.90 26.00 29.79
C THR A 422 -13.58 24.87 28.80
N VAL A 423 -14.45 23.86 28.71
CA VAL A 423 -14.34 22.79 27.70
C VAL A 423 -14.42 23.38 26.29
N ASP A 424 -15.42 24.21 25.99
CA ASP A 424 -15.55 24.86 24.68
C ASP A 424 -14.34 25.71 24.31
N ARG A 425 -13.69 26.35 25.29
CA ARG A 425 -12.46 27.12 25.07
C ARG A 425 -11.28 26.20 24.77
N ILE A 426 -11.10 25.14 25.55
CA ILE A 426 -9.97 24.21 25.45
C ILE A 426 -10.01 23.38 24.15
N LEU A 427 -11.20 23.12 23.61
CA LEU A 427 -11.35 22.44 22.33
C LEU A 427 -10.89 23.29 21.13
N ARG A 428 -10.63 24.60 21.32
CA ARG A 428 -10.06 25.45 20.27
C ARG A 428 -8.56 25.16 20.14
N THR A 429 -8.10 25.01 18.91
CA THR A 429 -6.69 24.77 18.56
C THR A 429 -5.75 25.87 19.05
N ASP A 430 -6.30 27.05 19.31
CA ASP A 430 -5.58 28.27 19.65
C ASP A 430 -5.43 28.45 21.17
N ASP A 431 -6.10 27.61 21.97
CA ASP A 431 -6.02 27.68 23.43
C ASP A 431 -4.60 27.28 23.90
N PRO A 432 -4.00 28.03 24.84
CA PRO A 432 -2.63 27.78 25.28
C PRO A 432 -2.45 26.40 25.93
N VAL A 433 -3.49 25.84 26.55
CA VAL A 433 -3.45 24.50 27.15
C VAL A 433 -3.38 23.45 26.04
N PHE A 434 -4.21 23.59 25.00
CA PHE A 434 -4.19 22.72 23.83
C PHE A 434 -2.82 22.73 23.15
N ILE A 435 -2.30 23.93 22.84
CA ILE A 435 -0.98 24.11 22.21
C ILE A 435 0.13 23.50 23.07
N LEU A 436 0.07 23.63 24.40
CA LEU A 436 1.06 23.07 25.30
C LEU A 436 1.10 21.54 25.24
N PHE A 437 -0.07 20.88 25.35
CA PHE A 437 -0.15 19.42 25.29
C PHE A 437 0.23 18.90 23.90
N GLN A 438 -0.19 19.59 22.84
CA GLN A 438 0.19 19.25 21.47
C GLN A 438 1.71 19.31 21.29
N LYS A 439 2.37 20.42 21.66
CA LYS A 439 3.82 20.55 21.56
C LYS A 439 4.57 19.45 22.31
N ARG A 440 4.12 19.10 23.52
CA ARG A 440 4.71 18.03 24.32
C ARG A 440 4.56 16.66 23.66
N LEU A 441 3.38 16.35 23.14
CA LEU A 441 3.11 15.09 22.46
C LEU A 441 3.95 14.95 21.18
N LEU A 442 3.97 15.99 20.33
CA LEU A 442 4.76 15.98 19.10
C LEU A 442 6.26 15.87 19.36
N ALA A 443 6.77 16.55 20.40
CA ALA A 443 8.16 16.41 20.81
C ALA A 443 8.47 14.98 21.28
N ALA A 444 7.59 14.37 22.08
CA ALA A 444 7.76 13.01 22.55
C ALA A 444 7.69 11.98 21.41
N LEU A 445 6.77 12.16 20.46
CA LEU A 445 6.69 11.37 19.23
C LEU A 445 7.97 11.48 18.40
N SER A 446 8.48 12.70 18.23
CA SER A 446 9.71 12.97 17.49
C SER A 446 10.91 12.24 18.10
N VAL A 447 11.07 12.35 19.43
CA VAL A 447 12.13 11.66 20.18
C VAL A 447 11.98 10.14 20.07
N ALA A 448 10.76 9.62 20.19
CA ALA A 448 10.48 8.19 20.10
C ALA A 448 10.83 7.62 18.71
N LEU A 449 10.51 8.34 17.63
CA LEU A 449 10.83 7.92 16.26
C LEU A 449 12.33 8.00 15.96
N LEU A 450 13.02 9.04 16.43
CA LEU A 450 14.46 9.19 16.18
C LEU A 450 15.32 8.19 16.98
N ASN A 451 14.89 7.82 18.19
CA ASN A 451 15.63 6.91 19.06
C ASN A 451 15.39 5.42 18.79
N ASN A 452 14.41 5.08 17.98
CA ASN A 452 14.17 3.72 17.51
C ASN A 452 14.59 3.67 16.05
N PRO A 453 15.92 3.65 15.75
CA PRO A 453 16.35 3.47 14.37
C PRO A 453 15.73 2.18 13.85
N VAL A 454 15.35 2.19 12.58
CA VAL A 454 14.86 1.01 11.86
C VAL A 454 15.90 -0.07 12.07
N VAL A 455 15.62 -0.98 13.00
CA VAL A 455 16.44 -2.17 13.17
C VAL A 455 16.05 -3.01 11.99
N GLU A 456 16.81 -2.91 10.89
CA GLU A 456 16.82 -3.97 9.89
C GLU A 456 16.96 -5.24 10.70
N GLU A 457 15.88 -6.03 10.75
CA GLU A 457 15.86 -7.31 11.40
C GLU A 457 16.85 -8.14 10.57
N GLN A 458 18.13 -8.03 10.92
CA GLN A 458 19.21 -8.79 10.31
C GLN A 458 18.88 -10.23 10.65
N LEU A 459 18.13 -10.86 9.75
CA LEU A 459 17.81 -12.27 9.72
C LEU A 459 19.14 -12.96 9.96
N SER A 460 19.35 -13.39 11.21
CA SER A 460 20.60 -14.02 11.60
C SER A 460 20.77 -15.20 10.64
N PRO A 461 21.82 -15.23 9.80
CA PRO A 461 21.99 -16.26 8.79
C PRO A 461 22.51 -17.54 9.46
N ALA A 462 21.80 -18.02 10.47
CA ALA A 462 22.08 -19.26 11.15
C ALA A 462 21.16 -20.33 10.59
N MET A 463 21.48 -20.80 9.37
CA MET A 463 20.97 -22.06 8.83
C MET A 463 21.41 -23.21 9.75
N HIS A 464 20.65 -23.48 10.79
CA HIS A 464 20.75 -24.74 11.51
C HIS A 464 20.14 -25.82 10.63
N SER A 465 20.99 -26.46 9.84
CA SER A 465 20.70 -27.68 9.09
C SER A 465 20.52 -28.87 10.04
N GLY A 466 19.47 -28.84 10.86
CA GLY A 466 19.03 -29.97 11.68
C GLY A 466 17.96 -30.78 10.95
N ARG A 467 18.29 -32.02 10.56
CA ARG A 467 17.36 -32.98 9.95
C ARG A 467 16.01 -33.03 10.70
N PRO A 468 14.85 -32.81 10.04
CA PRO A 468 13.57 -33.01 10.68
C PRO A 468 13.33 -34.51 10.89
N LYS A 469 13.21 -34.94 12.15
CA LYS A 469 12.63 -36.25 12.47
C LYS A 469 11.15 -36.18 12.13
N HIS A 470 10.72 -36.92 11.12
CA HIS A 470 9.31 -37.15 10.81
C HIS A 470 8.60 -37.74 12.04
N GLN A 471 7.84 -36.91 12.75
CA GLN A 471 6.70 -37.35 13.54
C GLN A 471 5.43 -36.84 12.85
N GLY A 472 4.63 -37.77 12.33
CA GLY A 472 3.34 -37.51 11.71
C GLY A 472 2.28 -37.11 12.73
N GLY A 473 2.47 -35.96 13.38
CA GLY A 473 1.46 -35.30 14.20
C GLY A 473 0.70 -34.29 13.35
N VAL A 474 -0.63 -34.41 13.34
CA VAL A 474 -1.57 -33.42 12.79
C VAL A 474 -1.15 -32.04 13.30
N SER A 475 -0.67 -31.19 12.39
CA SER A 475 -0.21 -29.85 12.67
C SER A 475 -1.33 -29.04 13.32
N SER A 476 -1.21 -28.78 14.61
CA SER A 476 -2.03 -27.79 15.30
C SER A 476 -1.89 -26.46 14.55
N PRO A 477 -2.99 -25.73 14.28
CA PRO A 477 -2.92 -24.48 13.54
C PRO A 477 -1.96 -23.54 14.27
N SER A 478 -0.90 -23.14 13.57
CA SER A 478 0.00 -22.09 14.05
C SER A 478 -0.86 -20.88 14.43
N PRO A 479 -0.62 -20.24 15.59
CA PRO A 479 -1.34 -19.03 15.95
C PRO A 479 -1.22 -18.02 14.81
N PRO A 480 -2.29 -17.26 14.50
CA PRO A 480 -2.26 -16.27 13.44
C PRO A 480 -1.06 -15.35 13.66
N LEU A 481 -0.37 -14.98 12.57
CA LEU A 481 0.75 -14.03 12.59
C LEU A 481 0.26 -12.71 13.20
N GLN A 482 0.32 -12.61 14.52
CA GLN A 482 0.46 -11.34 15.19
C GLN A 482 1.89 -10.93 14.85
N CYS A 483 2.02 -10.09 13.82
CA CYS A 483 3.16 -9.18 13.76
C CYS A 483 3.18 -8.53 15.14
N VAL A 484 4.12 -8.95 15.99
CA VAL A 484 4.22 -8.47 17.36
C VAL A 484 4.60 -7.02 17.22
N GLN A 485 3.58 -6.16 17.21
CA GLN A 485 3.77 -4.72 17.10
C GLN A 485 4.57 -4.34 18.33
N LYS A 486 5.85 -4.06 18.13
CA LYS A 486 6.71 -3.59 19.21
C LYS A 486 6.15 -2.24 19.64
N GLU A 487 5.48 -2.23 20.77
CA GLU A 487 4.96 -0.99 21.34
C GLU A 487 6.14 -0.06 21.61
N ILE A 488 6.10 1.14 21.04
CA ILE A 488 7.12 2.17 21.26
C ILE A 488 6.65 2.99 22.46
N PRO A 489 7.28 2.85 23.64
CA PRO A 489 6.82 3.55 24.82
C PRO A 489 7.03 5.06 24.64
N ILE A 490 5.96 5.83 24.81
CA ILE A 490 6.02 7.29 24.84
C ILE A 490 5.87 7.78 26.27
N VAL A 491 6.82 8.60 26.71
CA VAL A 491 6.76 9.31 27.99
C VAL A 491 6.61 10.81 27.70
N ALA A 492 5.37 11.30 27.80
CA ALA A 492 5.05 12.72 27.61
C ALA A 492 4.32 13.27 28.85
N LYS A 493 4.76 14.44 29.35
CA LYS A 493 4.11 15.09 30.50
C LYS A 493 2.68 15.49 30.16
N GLY A 494 1.70 15.02 30.92
CA GLY A 494 0.28 15.17 30.63
C GLY A 494 -0.41 13.95 30.02
N PHE A 495 0.37 12.93 29.64
CA PHE A 495 -0.10 11.70 29.01
C PHE A 495 0.24 10.47 29.87
N GLU A 496 0.40 10.66 31.18
CA GLU A 496 0.76 9.59 32.14
C GLU A 496 -0.42 8.66 32.45
N ASP A 497 -1.64 9.04 32.09
CA ASP A 497 -2.80 8.17 32.20
C ASP A 497 -2.59 6.89 31.38
N PRO A 498 -2.84 5.69 31.93
CA PRO A 498 -2.57 4.42 31.24
C PRO A 498 -3.23 4.30 29.88
N VAL A 499 -4.43 4.87 29.70
CA VAL A 499 -5.15 4.85 28.42
C VAL A 499 -4.43 5.71 27.41
N LEU A 500 -4.09 6.95 27.79
CA LEU A 500 -3.40 7.89 26.91
C LEU A 500 -2.01 7.38 26.55
N SER A 501 -1.25 6.87 27.52
CA SER A 501 0.08 6.32 27.28
C SER A 501 0.06 5.14 26.30
N LYS A 502 -0.91 4.23 26.43
CA LYS A 502 -1.12 3.13 25.49
C LYS A 502 -1.42 3.64 24.09
N GLN A 503 -2.35 4.59 23.97
CA GLN A 503 -2.76 5.13 22.66
C GLN A 503 -1.68 5.98 22.00
N CYS A 504 -0.89 6.72 22.78
CA CYS A 504 0.34 7.35 22.32
C CYS A 504 1.32 6.32 21.72
N SER A 505 1.51 5.18 22.38
CA SER A 505 2.39 4.12 21.91
C SER A 505 1.89 3.48 20.61
N ILE A 506 0.58 3.30 20.45
CA ILE A 506 -0.06 2.84 19.20
C ILE A 506 0.10 3.86 18.07
N ALA A 507 -0.03 5.15 18.38
CA ALA A 507 0.19 6.23 17.40
C ALA A 507 1.66 6.26 16.94
N ALA A 508 2.62 6.14 17.86
CA ALA A 508 4.05 6.05 17.49
C ALA A 508 4.36 4.82 16.65
N SER A 509 3.87 3.63 17.02
CA SER A 509 4.16 2.42 16.26
C SER A 509 3.55 2.47 14.85
N THR A 510 2.36 3.06 14.72
CA THR A 510 1.72 3.27 13.42
C THR A 510 2.47 4.29 12.57
N LEU A 511 2.90 5.41 13.16
CA LEU A 511 3.71 6.41 12.46
C LEU A 511 5.09 5.87 12.06
N MET A 512 5.72 5.06 12.91
CA MET A 512 6.99 4.40 12.59
C MET A 512 6.85 3.47 11.39
N ARG A 513 5.80 2.64 11.33
CA ARG A 513 5.54 1.79 10.16
C ARG A 513 5.37 2.59 8.87
N THR A 514 4.71 3.75 8.94
CA THR A 514 4.60 4.66 7.79
C THR A 514 5.96 5.25 7.40
N VAL A 515 6.81 5.61 8.37
CA VAL A 515 8.17 6.08 8.12
C VAL A 515 9.01 5.01 7.45
N GLU A 516 9.03 3.80 8.01
CA GLU A 516 9.74 2.62 7.47
C GLU A 516 9.30 2.28 6.05
N TRP A 517 8.00 2.37 5.78
CA TRP A 517 7.45 2.14 4.45
C TRP A 517 7.98 3.13 3.44
N VAL A 518 7.91 4.43 3.76
CA VAL A 518 8.36 5.49 2.86
C VAL A 518 9.86 5.41 2.65
N GLU A 519 10.64 5.12 3.70
CA GLU A 519 12.08 4.92 3.56
C GLU A 519 12.41 3.71 2.68
N ARG A 520 11.64 2.62 2.76
CA ARG A 520 11.87 1.43 1.94
C ARG A 520 11.51 1.64 0.46
N VAL A 521 10.37 2.27 0.18
CA VAL A 521 9.89 2.49 -1.21
C VAL A 521 10.65 3.63 -1.89
N TRP A 522 10.97 4.68 -1.14
CA TRP A 522 11.41 5.98 -1.66
C TRP A 522 12.78 6.44 -1.12
N GLY A 523 13.48 5.59 -0.36
CA GLY A 523 14.74 5.92 0.31
C GLY A 523 15.81 6.52 -0.59
N ASP A 524 15.84 6.11 -1.86
CA ASP A 524 16.74 6.64 -2.90
C ASP A 524 16.36 8.04 -3.38
N THR A 525 15.08 8.41 -3.32
CA THR A 525 14.57 9.73 -3.76
C THR A 525 14.55 10.77 -2.65
N ILE A 526 14.49 10.35 -1.39
CA ILE A 526 14.37 11.23 -0.22
C ILE A 526 15.70 11.53 0.47
N SER A 527 16.77 10.79 0.12
CA SER A 527 18.08 10.82 0.79
C SER A 527 19.00 11.96 0.37
#